data_AF-A0A1Y2HP41-F1
#
_entry.id   AF-A0A1Y2HP41-F1
#
_cell.length_a   1.000
_cell.length_b   1.000
_cell.length_c   1.000
_cell.angle_alpha   90.00
_cell.angle_beta   90.00
_cell.angle_gamma   90.00
#
_symmetry.space_group_name_H-M   'P 1'
#
loop_
_entity.id
_entity.type
_entity.pdbx_description
1 polymer ?
#
loop_
_entity_poly.entity_id
_entity_poly.type
_entity_poly.pdbx_seq_one_letter_code
_entity_poly.pdbx_strand_id
1 'polypeptide(L)'
;MFLGLWIINKAGGLIFQRDFASDVALAKVSTNDYLVLAGTFHSVHAIAARISPLPGSSGITSLETDTFTLTCHQTHTGTKFLIFTDPYHQNIDQLVRKVYDLYADYVMKNPFFTPEMPVRCEQFDVHLAKLVRSLNG
;
A
#
# COMPACT_ATOMS: atom_id res chain seq x y z
N MET A 1 -1.56 -13.94 -5.98
CA MET A 1 -0.21 -13.50 -5.60
C MET A 1 -0.24 -12.08 -5.04
N PHE A 2 0.43 -11.86 -3.91
CA PHE A 2 0.75 -10.52 -3.39
C PHE A 2 1.95 -9.96 -4.16
N LEU A 3 1.73 -8.91 -4.96
CA LEU A 3 2.68 -8.39 -5.94
C LEU A 3 3.55 -7.26 -5.40
N GLY A 4 2.98 -6.37 -4.57
CA GLY A 4 3.70 -5.20 -4.06
C GLY A 4 2.92 -4.43 -3.01
N LEU A 5 3.63 -3.65 -2.20
CA LEU A 5 3.06 -2.82 -1.14
C LEU A 5 3.65 -1.41 -1.20
N TRP A 6 2.78 -0.40 -1.29
CA TRP A 6 3.16 0.98 -1.04
C TRP A 6 2.44 1.52 0.19
N ILE A 7 3.14 2.31 0.99
CA ILE A 7 2.55 3.04 2.12
C ILE A 7 2.75 4.52 1.87
N ILE A 8 1.63 5.25 1.83
CA ILE A 8 1.59 6.69 1.62
C ILE A 8 1.14 7.33 2.92
N ASN A 9 1.88 8.32 3.39
CA ASN A 9 1.59 9.04 4.61
C ASN A 9 0.37 9.98 4.45
N LYS A 10 -0.02 10.68 5.53
CA LYS A 10 -1.20 11.54 5.51
C LYS A 10 -1.02 12.72 4.53
N ALA A 11 0.21 13.21 4.37
CA ALA A 11 0.56 14.29 3.47
C ALA A 11 0.70 13.89 1.99
N GLY A 12 0.54 12.60 1.65
CA GLY A 12 0.69 12.11 0.27
C GLY A 12 2.11 11.73 -0.13
N GLY A 13 3.06 11.74 0.82
CA GLY A 13 4.41 11.25 0.61
C GLY A 13 4.49 9.73 0.70
N LEU A 14 5.21 9.11 -0.24
CA LEU A 14 5.54 7.69 -0.21
C LEU A 14 6.57 7.43 0.90
N ILE A 15 6.20 6.64 1.90
CA ILE A 15 7.07 6.29 3.04
C ILE A 15 7.56 4.85 3.00
N PHE A 16 6.95 3.99 2.18
CA PHE A 16 7.42 2.63 1.96
C PHE A 16 7.00 2.17 0.56
N GLN A 17 7.89 1.49 -0.14
CA GLN A 17 7.62 0.84 -1.42
C GLN A 17 8.41 -0.45 -1.49
N ARG A 18 7.74 -1.53 -1.88
CA ARG A 18 8.39 -2.81 -2.13
C ARG A 18 7.61 -3.63 -3.13
N ASP A 19 8.33 -4.18 -4.10
CA ASP A 19 7.81 -5.13 -5.07
C ASP A 19 8.24 -6.55 -4.65
N PHE A 20 7.31 -7.50 -4.72
CA PHE A 20 7.50 -8.89 -4.31
C PHE A 20 7.50 -9.87 -5.49
N ALA A 21 6.92 -9.47 -6.61
CA ALA A 21 6.96 -10.24 -7.86
C ALA A 21 8.22 -9.89 -8.66
N SER A 22 8.91 -10.91 -9.17
CA SER A 22 9.99 -10.73 -10.15
C SER A 22 9.39 -10.53 -11.54
N ASP A 23 9.45 -9.29 -12.03
CA ASP A 23 9.44 -8.84 -13.42
C ASP A 23 8.21 -9.07 -14.34
N VAL A 24 7.17 -9.83 -13.96
CA VAL A 24 6.06 -10.13 -14.90
C VAL A 24 4.83 -9.22 -14.75
N ALA A 25 4.53 -8.70 -13.55
CA ALA A 25 3.23 -8.02 -13.30
C ALA A 25 3.32 -6.49 -13.14
N LEU A 26 4.44 -5.97 -12.63
CA LEU A 26 4.64 -4.55 -12.38
C LEU A 26 5.97 -4.12 -13.02
N ALA A 27 5.90 -3.20 -13.99
CA ALA A 27 7.10 -2.63 -14.58
C ALA A 27 7.87 -1.84 -13.51
N LYS A 28 9.14 -2.19 -13.28
CA LYS A 28 9.99 -1.43 -12.36
C LYS A 28 10.23 -0.04 -12.93
N VAL A 29 9.94 0.96 -12.11
CA VAL A 29 10.19 2.37 -12.41
C VAL A 29 11.25 2.93 -11.46
N SER A 30 11.74 4.15 -11.73
CA SER A 30 12.73 4.77 -10.85
C SER A 30 12.10 5.15 -9.50
N THR A 31 12.93 5.34 -8.47
CA THR A 31 12.47 5.84 -7.16
C THR A 31 11.68 7.15 -7.29
N ASN A 32 12.12 8.06 -8.16
CA ASN A 32 11.43 9.34 -8.38
C ASN A 32 10.05 9.13 -9.01
N ASP A 33 9.92 8.16 -9.93
CA ASP A 33 8.63 7.83 -10.52
C ASP A 33 7.67 7.26 -9.48
N TYR A 34 8.14 6.41 -8.57
CA TYR A 34 7.32 5.94 -7.45
C TYR A 34 6.84 7.10 -6.56
N LEU A 35 7.70 8.08 -6.27
CA LEU A 35 7.31 9.29 -5.52
C LEU A 35 6.21 10.07 -6.26
N VAL A 36 6.35 10.26 -7.58
CA VAL A 36 5.36 10.95 -8.42
C VAL A 36 4.05 10.18 -8.48
N LEU A 37 4.10 8.86 -8.65
CA LEU A 37 2.92 7.99 -8.71
C LEU A 37 2.16 7.98 -7.40
N ALA A 38 2.86 7.95 -6.26
CA ALA A 38 2.23 8.04 -4.94
C ALA A 38 1.52 9.38 -4.72
N GLY A 39 2.16 10.49 -5.08
CA GLY A 39 1.55 11.83 -5.00
C GLY A 39 0.36 11.99 -5.96
N THR A 40 0.46 11.42 -7.16
CA THR A 40 -0.64 11.35 -8.12
C THR A 40 -1.81 10.56 -7.55
N PHE A 41 -1.57 9.34 -7.05
CA PHE A 41 -2.62 8.52 -6.44
C PHE A 41 -3.30 9.27 -5.29
N HIS A 42 -2.52 9.90 -4.40
CA HIS A 42 -3.07 10.66 -3.29
C HIS A 42 -3.99 11.79 -3.75
N SER A 43 -3.61 12.51 -4.80
CA SER A 43 -4.40 13.60 -5.38
C SER A 43 -5.68 13.07 -6.02
N VAL A 44 -5.59 12.02 -6.86
CA VAL A 44 -6.75 11.41 -7.51
C VAL A 44 -7.70 10.79 -6.48
N HIS A 45 -7.17 10.18 -5.41
CA HIS A 45 -7.96 9.67 -4.29
C HIS A 45 -8.81 10.77 -3.63
N ALA A 46 -8.21 11.93 -3.38
CA ALA A 46 -8.92 13.08 -2.81
C ALA A 46 -9.98 13.66 -3.77
N ILE A 47 -9.67 13.72 -5.07
CA ILE A 47 -10.62 14.15 -6.11
C ILE A 47 -11.79 13.18 -6.19
N ALA A 48 -11.54 11.86 -6.22
CA ALA A 48 -12.56 10.81 -6.27
C ALA A 48 -13.57 10.93 -5.13
N ALA A 49 -13.12 11.29 -3.93
CA ALA A 49 -14.01 11.55 -2.79
C ALA A 49 -14.95 12.75 -3.02
N ARG A 50 -14.51 13.76 -3.78
CA ARG A 50 -15.27 15.00 -4.06
C ARG A 50 -16.21 14.91 -5.25
N ILE A 51 -15.83 14.15 -6.28
CA ILE A 51 -16.64 13.98 -7.50
C ILE A 51 -17.65 12.84 -7.38
N SER A 52 -17.61 12.08 -6.27
CA SER A 52 -18.56 11.00 -6.07
C SER A 52 -19.99 11.54 -6.03
N PRO A 53 -20.92 10.96 -6.81
CA PRO A 53 -22.33 11.34 -6.75
C PRO A 53 -23.01 10.84 -5.47
N LEU A 54 -22.35 9.96 -4.70
CA LEU A 54 -22.89 9.39 -3.47
C LEU A 54 -22.31 10.10 -2.24
N PRO A 55 -23.14 10.38 -1.22
CA PRO A 55 -22.66 10.92 0.04
C PRO A 55 -21.80 9.88 0.76
N GLY A 56 -20.77 10.34 1.49
CA GLY A 56 -19.92 9.48 2.31
C GLY A 56 -18.80 8.75 1.56
N SER A 57 -18.51 9.11 0.30
CA SER A 57 -17.34 8.58 -0.41
C SER A 57 -16.03 8.92 0.29
N SER A 58 -15.19 7.91 0.50
CA SER A 58 -13.87 8.03 1.12
C SER A 58 -12.71 8.10 0.12
N GLY A 59 -13.01 8.18 -1.18
CA GLY A 59 -12.01 8.16 -2.26
C GLY A 59 -11.89 6.79 -2.94
N ILE A 60 -10.72 6.50 -3.50
CA ILE A 60 -10.45 5.25 -4.21
C ILE A 60 -10.22 4.12 -3.20
N THR A 61 -10.94 3.01 -3.35
CA THR A 61 -10.76 1.79 -2.54
C THR A 61 -10.18 0.62 -3.34
N SER A 62 -10.43 0.56 -4.64
CA SER A 62 -9.88 -0.45 -5.55
C SER A 62 -9.67 0.14 -6.95
N LEU A 63 -8.63 -0.31 -7.66
CA LEU A 63 -8.43 -0.15 -9.11
C LEU A 63 -8.09 -1.52 -9.70
N GLU A 64 -8.93 -2.01 -10.61
CA GLU A 64 -8.79 -3.31 -11.26
C GLU A 64 -8.23 -3.13 -12.66
N THR A 65 -7.29 -4.01 -13.03
CA THR A 65 -6.68 -4.06 -14.37
C THR A 65 -6.53 -5.51 -14.80
N ASP A 66 -6.20 -5.73 -16.07
CA ASP A 66 -5.98 -7.08 -16.60
C ASP A 66 -4.76 -7.79 -15.98
N THR A 67 -3.83 -7.04 -15.39
CA THR A 67 -2.55 -7.57 -14.87
C THR A 67 -2.46 -7.57 -13.34
N PHE A 68 -3.08 -6.60 -12.67
CA PHE A 68 -3.12 -6.51 -11.22
C PHE A 68 -4.40 -5.83 -10.72
N THR A 69 -4.72 -6.06 -9.45
CA THR A 69 -5.67 -5.25 -8.69
C THR A 69 -4.93 -4.47 -7.62
N LEU A 70 -5.20 -3.17 -7.54
CA LEU A 70 -4.71 -2.28 -6.51
C LEU A 70 -5.82 -2.03 -5.49
N THR A 71 -5.65 -2.52 -4.28
CA THR A 71 -6.54 -2.19 -3.15
C THR A 71 -5.94 -1.07 -2.33
N CYS A 72 -6.74 -0.04 -2.04
CA CYS A 72 -6.38 1.09 -1.19
C CYS A 72 -7.10 1.00 0.15
N HIS A 73 -6.34 0.79 1.22
CA HIS A 73 -6.83 0.89 2.59
C HIS A 73 -6.34 2.19 3.23
N GLN A 74 -7.23 3.17 3.38
CA GLN A 74 -6.95 4.38 4.14
C GLN A 74 -7.36 4.18 5.61
N THR A 75 -6.41 4.39 6.51
CA THR A 75 -6.63 4.39 7.96
C THR A 75 -7.28 5.70 8.43
N HIS A 76 -7.87 5.68 9.63
CA HIS A 76 -8.42 6.88 10.28
C HIS A 76 -7.37 7.98 10.54
N THR A 77 -6.09 7.61 10.67
CA THR A 77 -4.97 8.55 10.81
C THR A 77 -4.55 9.18 9.47
N GLY A 78 -5.08 8.69 8.35
CA GLY A 78 -4.84 9.23 7.00
C GLY A 78 -3.77 8.51 6.18
N THR A 79 -3.04 7.57 6.80
CA THR A 79 -2.06 6.69 6.13
C THR A 79 -2.79 5.73 5.19
N LYS A 80 -2.28 5.54 3.98
CA LYS A 80 -2.86 4.69 2.94
C LYS A 80 -1.93 3.52 2.65
N PHE A 81 -2.51 2.32 2.62
CA PHE A 81 -1.84 1.09 2.23
C PHE A 81 -2.35 0.70 0.85
N LEU A 82 -1.47 0.77 -0.13
CA LEU A 82 -1.75 0.37 -1.49
C LEU A 82 -1.17 -1.02 -1.71
N ILE A 83 -2.06 -2.00 -1.84
CA ILE A 83 -1.73 -3.42 -1.95
C ILE A 83 -2.00 -3.84 -3.38
N PHE A 84 -0.95 -4.31 -4.05
CA PHE A 84 -1.02 -4.83 -5.40
C PHE A 84 -1.12 -6.35 -5.33
N THR A 85 -2.14 -6.91 -5.95
CA THR A 85 -2.34 -8.36 -6.08
C THR A 85 -2.61 -8.75 -7.53
N ASP A 86 -2.59 -10.04 -7.83
CA ASP A 86 -3.19 -10.54 -9.06
C ASP A 86 -4.71 -10.24 -9.10
N PRO A 87 -5.33 -10.19 -10.30
CA PRO A 87 -6.75 -9.87 -10.44
C PRO A 87 -7.70 -10.84 -9.72
N TYR A 88 -7.28 -12.07 -9.46
CA TYR A 88 -8.11 -13.12 -8.87
C TYR A 88 -7.79 -13.41 -7.40
N HIS A 89 -7.04 -12.53 -6.73
CA HIS A 89 -6.65 -12.73 -5.33
C HIS A 89 -7.87 -12.85 -4.42
N GLN A 90 -7.91 -13.92 -3.63
CA GLN A 90 -8.96 -14.14 -2.64
C GLN A 90 -8.52 -13.59 -1.28
N ASN A 91 -9.48 -13.28 -0.40
CA ASN A 91 -9.24 -12.85 1.00
C ASN A 91 -8.41 -11.56 1.14
N ILE A 92 -8.62 -10.58 0.25
CA ILE A 92 -7.90 -9.30 0.27
C ILE A 92 -8.03 -8.55 1.62
N ASP A 93 -9.20 -8.60 2.26
CA ASP A 93 -9.43 -7.96 3.56
C ASP A 93 -8.51 -8.54 4.66
N GLN A 94 -8.28 -9.85 4.62
CA GLN A 94 -7.38 -10.51 5.56
C GLN A 94 -5.92 -10.09 5.30
N LEU A 95 -5.53 -9.95 4.03
CA LEU A 95 -4.21 -9.44 3.66
C LEU A 95 -4.01 -8.00 4.12
N VAL A 96 -4.98 -7.11 3.84
CA VAL A 96 -4.97 -5.71 4.30
C VAL A 96 -4.76 -5.63 5.81
N ARG A 97 -5.55 -6.41 6.57
CA ARG A 97 -5.45 -6.43 8.03
C ARG A 97 -4.08 -6.91 8.51
N LYS A 98 -3.56 -8.01 7.96
CA LYS A 98 -2.24 -8.53 8.32
C LYS A 98 -1.13 -7.53 8.02
N VAL A 99 -1.18 -6.83 6.89
CA VAL A 99 -0.20 -5.78 6.54
C VAL A 99 -0.28 -4.61 7.51
N TYR A 100 -1.49 -4.17 7.86
CA TYR A 100 -1.69 -3.10 8.84
C TYR A 100 -1.19 -3.50 10.23
N ASP A 101 -1.49 -4.71 10.69
CA ASP A 101 -1.03 -5.22 11.99
C ASP A 101 0.50 -5.24 12.05
N LEU A 102 1.18 -5.70 10.99
CA LEU A 102 2.64 -5.66 10.89
C LEU A 102 3.19 -4.22 10.97
N TYR A 103 2.56 -3.28 10.27
CA TYR A 103 2.98 -1.87 10.31
C TYR A 103 2.78 -1.28 11.72
N ALA A 104 1.64 -1.53 12.34
CA ALA A 104 1.36 -1.08 13.70
C ALA A 104 2.36 -1.67 14.70
N ASP A 105 2.66 -2.96 14.61
CA ASP A 105 3.51 -3.66 15.57
C ASP A 105 5.00 -3.32 15.43
N TYR A 106 5.51 -3.22 14.21
CA TYR A 106 6.95 -3.05 13.99
C TYR A 106 7.36 -1.61 13.67
N VAL A 107 6.47 -0.82 13.08
CA VAL A 107 6.78 0.57 12.70
C VAL A 107 6.27 1.53 13.77
N MET A 108 4.98 1.49 14.11
CA MET A 108 4.38 2.46 15.05
C MET A 108 4.84 2.27 16.50
N LYS A 109 5.19 1.04 16.91
CA LYS A 109 5.74 0.77 18.26
C LYS A 109 7.26 0.96 18.33
N ASN A 110 7.94 1.26 17.23
CA ASN A 110 9.38 1.52 17.25
C ASN A 110 9.65 2.96 17.76
N PRO A 111 10.29 3.15 18.92
CA PRO A 111 10.53 4.48 19.49
C PRO A 111 11.47 5.35 18.65
N PHE A 112 12.20 4.77 17.71
CA PHE A 112 13.09 5.49 16.79
C PHE A 112 12.43 5.85 15.46
N PHE A 113 11.18 5.44 15.24
CA PHE A 113 10.45 5.80 14.04
C PHE A 113 9.79 7.17 14.20
N THR A 114 10.12 8.08 13.30
CA THR A 114 9.45 9.38 13.18
C THR A 114 8.29 9.26 12.20
N PRO A 115 7.04 9.57 12.60
CA PRO A 115 5.90 9.59 11.69
C PRO A 115 6.15 10.44 10.43
N GLU A 116 5.48 10.07 9.35
CA GLU A 116 5.59 10.70 8.02
C GLU A 116 6.95 10.56 7.32
N MET A 117 7.97 9.98 7.95
CA MET A 117 9.28 9.70 7.35
C MET A 117 9.35 8.28 6.72
N PRO A 118 10.30 8.03 5.80
CA PRO A 118 10.47 6.71 5.21
C PRO A 118 10.65 5.61 6.26
N VAL A 119 9.94 4.50 6.10
CA VAL A 119 9.98 3.34 6.98
C VAL A 119 11.28 2.58 6.74
N ARG A 120 12.19 2.65 7.71
CA ARG A 120 13.45 1.89 7.76
C ARG A 120 13.42 1.00 8.99
N CYS A 121 12.71 -0.12 8.91
CA CYS A 121 12.53 -1.05 10.03
C CYS A 121 12.77 -2.49 9.57
N GLU A 122 13.91 -3.06 9.94
CA GLU A 122 14.31 -4.41 9.54
C GLU A 122 13.32 -5.48 10.02
N GLN A 123 12.78 -5.32 11.24
CA GLN A 123 11.78 -6.25 11.78
C GLN A 123 10.49 -6.22 10.95
N PHE A 124 10.08 -5.05 10.45
CA PHE A 124 8.95 -4.95 9.52
C PHE A 124 9.24 -5.68 8.21
N ASP A 125 10.42 -5.45 7.62
CA ASP A 125 10.85 -6.11 6.37
C ASP A 125 10.89 -7.64 6.48
N VAL A 126 11.42 -8.16 7.59
CA VAL A 126 11.52 -9.61 7.85
C VAL A 126 10.14 -10.24 7.97
N HIS A 127 9.23 -9.64 8.74
CA HIS A 127 7.89 -10.20 8.95
C HIS A 127 7.00 -10.04 7.72
N LEU A 128 7.13 -8.95 6.99
CA LEU A 128 6.47 -8.75 5.70
C LEU A 128 6.94 -9.79 4.68
N ALA A 129 8.24 -10.07 4.60
CA ALA A 129 8.76 -11.13 3.73
C ALA A 129 8.24 -12.52 4.11
N LYS A 130 8.10 -12.84 5.40
CA LYS A 130 7.47 -14.09 5.86
C LYS A 130 6.00 -14.17 5.43
N LEU A 131 5.24 -13.08 5.57
CA LEU A 131 3.85 -13.01 5.12
C LEU A 131 3.75 -13.25 3.61
N VAL A 132 4.56 -12.55 2.81
CA VAL A 132 4.60 -12.71 1.34
C VAL A 132 4.90 -14.15 0.95
N ARG A 133 5.90 -14.80 1.56
CA ARG A 133 6.23 -16.20 1.29
C ARG A 133 5.07 -17.15 1.60
N SER A 134 4.31 -16.88 2.67
CA SER A 134 3.15 -17.70 3.03
C SER A 134 1.96 -17.56 2.08
N LEU A 135 1.90 -16.47 1.30
CA LEU A 135 0.81 -16.17 0.37
C LEU A 135 1.15 -16.44 -1.10
N ASN A 136 2.45 -16.46 -1.42
CA ASN A 136 2.96 -16.63 -2.78
C ASN A 136 3.64 -18.00 -3.00
N GLY A 137 3.90 -18.75 -1.93
CA GLY A 137 4.31 -20.16 -2.02
C GLY A 137 3.12 -21.07 -2.24
#